data_AF-A0A3C0QPI4-F1
#
_entry.id   AF-A0A3C0QPI4-F1
#
_cell.length_a   1.000
_cell.length_b   1.000
_cell.length_c   1.000
_cell.angle_alpha   90.00
_cell.angle_beta   90.00
_cell.angle_gamma   90.00
#
_symmetry.space_group_name_H-M   'P 1'
#
loop_
_entity.id
_entity.type
_entity.pdbx_description
1 polymer ?
#
loop_
_entity_poly.entity_id
_entity_poly.type
_entity_poly.pdbx_seq_one_letter_code
_entity_poly.pdbx_strand_id
1 'polypeptide(L)'
;MLEDKMAYYQQTKKKLNNTPAQYKEAFPFLKDVDSMALCNAQMNLQNAYNNFFTRPNNGFPKFKSRRNSRKSYTTNCINGNVTLENGFLKLPKTKGLVKINQHRKIPDKRSFTANIVTSLTSTKRQ
;
A
#
# COMPACT_ATOMS: atom_id res chain seq x y z
N MET A 1 11.66 7.44 4.40
CA MET A 1 10.79 6.99 5.52
C MET A 1 11.37 5.83 6.32
N LEU A 2 11.46 4.61 5.79
CA LEU A 2 12.03 3.47 6.54
C LEU A 2 13.55 3.61 6.70
N GLU A 3 14.25 4.06 5.66
CA GLU A 3 15.69 4.30 5.68
C GLU A 3 16.10 5.27 6.81
N ASP A 4 15.41 6.41 6.92
CA ASP A 4 15.66 7.39 7.98
C ASP A 4 15.46 6.79 9.38
N LYS A 5 14.44 5.94 9.55
CA LYS A 5 14.19 5.22 10.81
C LYS A 5 15.31 4.22 11.11
N MET A 6 15.85 3.54 10.10
CA MET A 6 16.99 2.62 10.24
C MET A 6 18.24 3.39 10.67
N ALA A 7 18.59 4.46 9.95
CA ALA A 7 19.77 5.28 10.23
C ALA A 7 19.69 5.91 11.63
N TYR A 8 18.54 6.50 11.98
CA TYR A 8 18.32 7.08 13.30
C TYR A 8 18.40 6.04 14.42
N TYR A 9 17.81 4.87 14.23
CA TYR A 9 17.86 3.80 15.23
C TYR A 9 19.28 3.23 15.40
N GLN A 10 20.05 3.12 14.32
CA GLN A 10 21.44 2.68 14.39
C GLN A 10 22.30 3.60 15.27
N GLN A 11 22.08 4.92 15.17
CA GLN A 11 22.83 5.93 15.93
C GLN A 11 22.32 6.10 17.37
N THR A 12 20.99 6.16 17.56
CA THR A 12 20.41 6.60 18.84
C THR A 12 19.77 5.49 19.66
N LYS A 13 19.46 4.34 19.03
CA LYS A 13 18.61 3.26 19.58
C LYS A 13 17.20 3.73 19.99
N LYS A 14 16.76 4.91 19.53
CA LYS A 14 15.46 5.49 19.83
C LYS A 14 14.52 5.44 18.61
N LYS A 15 13.26 5.77 18.87
CA LYS A 15 12.19 5.78 17.86
C LYS A 15 12.14 7.10 17.11
N LEU A 16 12.18 7.07 15.77
CA LEU A 16 11.96 8.25 14.93
C LEU A 16 10.51 8.37 14.47
N ASN A 17 9.90 9.54 14.66
CA ASN A 17 8.55 9.86 14.20
C ASN A 17 8.59 10.90 13.06
N ASN A 18 8.65 10.43 11.82
CA ASN A 18 8.65 11.24 10.60
C ASN A 18 7.29 11.19 9.89
N THR A 19 6.92 12.28 9.22
CA THR A 19 5.67 12.39 8.44
C THR A 19 5.95 12.25 6.95
N PRO A 20 5.05 11.63 6.15
CA PRO A 20 5.25 11.48 4.71
C PRO A 20 5.32 12.80 3.93
N ALA A 21 4.76 13.88 4.48
CA ALA A 21 4.66 15.16 3.79
C ALA A 21 6.04 15.71 3.36
N GLN A 22 7.06 15.50 4.20
CA GLN A 22 8.44 15.94 3.98
C GLN A 22 9.06 15.32 2.71
N TYR A 23 8.56 14.16 2.26
CA TYR A 23 9.12 13.45 1.11
C TYR A 23 8.52 13.90 -0.23
N LYS A 24 7.41 14.66 -0.23
CA LYS A 24 6.74 15.07 -1.48
C LYS A 24 7.52 16.11 -2.27
N GLU A 25 8.42 16.85 -1.61
CA GLU A 25 9.31 17.81 -2.26
C GLU A 25 10.50 17.09 -2.92
N ALA A 26 11.15 16.20 -2.16
CA ALA A 26 12.29 15.42 -2.66
C ALA A 26 11.91 14.37 -3.72
N PHE A 27 10.66 13.87 -3.69
CA PHE A 27 10.19 12.81 -4.59
C PHE A 27 8.88 13.20 -5.28
N PRO A 28 8.94 13.98 -6.38
CA PRO A 28 7.75 14.49 -7.07
C PRO A 28 6.78 13.41 -7.53
N PHE A 29 7.28 12.23 -7.92
CA PHE A 29 6.46 11.10 -8.35
C PHE A 29 5.46 10.63 -7.27
N LEU A 30 5.70 10.95 -5.99
CA LEU A 30 4.75 10.64 -4.91
C LEU A 30 3.43 11.43 -5.04
N LYS A 31 3.39 12.52 -5.83
CA LYS A 31 2.16 13.28 -6.12
C LYS A 31 1.27 12.59 -7.14
N ASP A 32 1.86 11.73 -7.99
CA ASP A 32 1.14 11.00 -9.03
C ASP A 32 0.45 9.73 -8.51
N VAL A 33 0.96 9.20 -7.40
CA VAL A 33 0.44 7.99 -6.75
C VAL A 33 -0.88 8.30 -6.01
N ASP A 34 -1.76 7.30 -5.93
CA ASP A 34 -2.96 7.36 -5.10
C ASP A 34 -2.61 7.66 -3.62
N SER A 35 -3.26 8.69 -3.07
CA SER A 35 -3.02 9.15 -1.70
C SER A 35 -3.43 8.11 -0.66
N MET A 36 -4.50 7.35 -0.93
CA MET A 36 -4.96 6.30 -0.02
C MET A 36 -3.99 5.12 0.01
N ALA A 37 -3.44 4.72 -1.14
CA ALA A 37 -2.40 3.71 -1.23
C ALA A 37 -1.12 4.12 -0.46
N LEU A 38 -0.69 5.38 -0.56
CA LEU A 38 0.45 5.91 0.20
C LEU A 38 0.18 5.91 1.71
N CYS A 39 -1.01 6.31 2.12
CA CYS A 39 -1.43 6.30 3.53
C CYS A 39 -1.38 4.87 4.12
N ASN A 40 -1.92 3.89 3.39
CA ASN A 40 -1.87 2.48 3.79
C ASN A 40 -0.42 1.97 3.91
N ALA A 41 0.47 2.35 2.99
CA ALA A 41 1.89 1.99 3.07
C ALA A 41 2.58 2.58 4.31
N GLN A 42 2.27 3.84 4.67
CA GLN A 42 2.76 4.48 5.89
C GLN A 42 2.26 3.75 7.14
N MET A 43 0.94 3.47 7.21
CA MET A 43 0.34 2.78 8.36
C MET A 43 0.98 1.40 8.57
N ASN A 44 1.21 0.65 7.50
CA ASN A 44 1.89 -0.64 7.56
C ASN A 44 3.31 -0.52 8.14
N LEU A 45 4.08 0.48 7.71
CA LEU A 45 5.41 0.76 8.24
C LEU A 45 5.35 1.15 9.73
N GLN A 46 4.42 2.03 10.10
CA GLN A 46 4.27 2.50 11.48
C GLN A 46 3.89 1.33 12.42
N ASN A 47 2.98 0.46 11.98
CA ASN A 47 2.60 -0.73 12.73
C ASN A 47 3.77 -1.70 12.90
N ALA A 48 4.52 -1.99 11.83
CA ALA A 48 5.71 -2.84 11.91
C ALA A 48 6.78 -2.24 12.84
N TYR A 49 6.98 -0.93 12.77
CA TYR A 49 7.95 -0.22 13.61
C TYR A 49 7.51 -0.19 15.07
N ASN A 50 6.23 0.02 15.36
CA ASN A 50 5.70 -0.09 16.72
C ASN A 50 5.87 -1.51 17.26
N ASN A 51 5.53 -2.52 16.46
CA ASN A 51 5.66 -3.92 16.85
C ASN A 51 7.11 -4.31 17.18
N PHE A 52 8.11 -3.73 16.51
CA PHE A 52 9.51 -3.94 16.85
C PHE A 52 9.85 -3.51 18.29
N PHE A 53 9.22 -2.44 18.81
CA PHE A 53 9.45 -1.98 20.19
C PHE A 53 8.52 -2.65 21.22
N THR A 54 7.31 -3.05 20.82
CA THR A 54 6.33 -3.62 21.74
C THR A 54 6.38 -5.15 21.82
N ARG A 55 6.90 -5.84 20.79
CA ARG A 55 6.96 -7.30 20.72
C ARG A 55 8.42 -7.76 20.60
N PRO A 56 8.99 -8.41 21.62
CA PRO A 56 10.41 -8.76 21.64
C PRO A 56 10.83 -9.77 20.56
N ASN A 57 9.90 -10.57 20.03
CA ASN A 57 10.16 -11.57 18.99
C ASN A 57 10.18 -10.98 17.57
N ASN A 58 9.85 -9.70 17.39
CA ASN A 58 9.77 -9.08 16.07
C ASN A 58 11.08 -8.35 15.74
N GLY A 59 11.65 -8.65 14.57
CA GLY A 59 12.82 -7.92 14.07
C GLY A 59 12.49 -6.52 13.55
N PHE A 60 13.53 -5.71 13.36
CA PHE A 60 13.40 -4.37 12.78
C PHE A 60 12.73 -4.44 11.39
N PRO A 61 11.80 -3.53 11.03
CA PRO A 61 11.15 -3.55 9.73
C PRO A 61 12.15 -3.53 8.57
N LYS A 62 11.91 -4.36 7.55
CA LYS A 62 12.78 -4.48 6.37
C LYS A 62 12.04 -4.06 5.11
N PHE A 63 12.78 -3.58 4.11
CA PHE A 63 12.23 -3.36 2.78
C PHE A 63 11.76 -4.67 2.16
N LYS A 64 10.68 -4.62 1.38
CA LYS A 64 10.23 -5.78 0.60
C LYS A 64 11.24 -6.06 -0.52
N SER A 65 11.54 -7.33 -0.75
CA SER A 65 12.34 -7.75 -1.90
C SER A 65 11.62 -7.40 -3.20
N ARG A 66 12.34 -6.78 -4.14
CA ARG A 66 11.81 -6.49 -5.49
C ARG A 66 11.45 -7.75 -6.27
N ARG A 67 12.21 -8.84 -6.10
CA ARG A 67 12.07 -10.07 -6.89
C ARG A 67 10.93 -10.96 -6.41
N ASN A 68 10.79 -11.10 -5.08
CA ASN A 68 9.87 -12.06 -4.46
C ASN A 68 8.70 -11.37 -3.72
N SER A 69 8.32 -10.15 -4.13
CA SER A 69 7.15 -9.48 -3.58
C SER A 69 5.87 -9.90 -4.30
N ARG A 70 4.80 -10.18 -3.53
CA ARG A 70 3.45 -10.15 -4.09
C ARG A 70 3.16 -8.74 -4.62
N LYS A 71 2.92 -8.65 -5.93
CA LYS A 71 2.55 -7.39 -6.61
C LYS A 71 1.08 -7.10 -6.33
N SER A 72 0.81 -6.57 -5.15
CA SER A 72 -0.52 -6.19 -4.69
C SER A 72 -0.68 -4.68 -4.59
N TYR A 73 -1.78 -4.17 -5.11
CA TYR A 73 -2.25 -2.81 -4.86
C TYR A 73 -3.33 -2.82 -3.78
N THR A 74 -3.37 -1.86 -2.87
CA THR A 74 -4.42 -1.76 -1.83
C THR A 74 -4.78 -0.30 -1.62
N THR A 75 -6.05 0.03 -1.84
CA THR A 75 -6.61 1.36 -1.64
C THR A 75 -7.93 1.26 -0.90
N ASN A 76 -8.33 2.36 -0.27
CA ASN A 76 -9.59 2.47 0.43
C ASN A 76 -10.63 3.08 -0.53
N CYS A 77 -11.79 2.45 -0.61
CA CYS A 77 -12.92 3.00 -1.36
C CYS A 77 -13.53 4.17 -0.59
N ILE A 78 -13.47 5.36 -1.17
CA ILE A 78 -14.01 6.61 -0.61
C ILE A 78 -14.70 7.37 -1.75
N ASN A 79 -15.93 7.83 -1.53
CA ASN A 79 -16.68 8.69 -2.45
C ASN A 79 -16.71 8.19 -3.91
N GLY A 80 -16.84 6.88 -4.13
CA GLY A 80 -16.91 6.30 -5.47
C GLY A 80 -15.61 6.40 -6.30
N ASN A 81 -14.46 6.60 -5.64
CA ASN A 81 -13.15 6.61 -6.31
C ASN A 81 -12.78 5.26 -6.97
N VAL A 82 -13.38 4.17 -6.51
CA VAL A 82 -13.22 2.83 -7.07
C VAL A 82 -14.60 2.28 -7.41
N THR A 83 -14.82 1.97 -8.68
CA THR A 83 -16.09 1.39 -9.18
C THR A 83 -15.83 0.11 -9.94
N LEU A 84 -16.78 -0.83 -9.87
CA LEU A 84 -16.78 -2.04 -10.66
C LEU A 84 -17.86 -1.93 -11.72
N GLU A 85 -17.48 -2.01 -12.99
CA GLU A 85 -18.38 -1.87 -14.13
C GLU A 85 -18.04 -2.96 -15.16
N ASN A 86 -19.01 -3.83 -15.48
CA ASN A 86 -18.91 -4.84 -16.54
C ASN A 86 -17.65 -5.74 -16.48
N GLY A 87 -17.20 -6.11 -15.28
CA GLY A 87 -15.99 -6.94 -15.09
C GLY A 87 -14.67 -6.16 -15.17
N PHE A 88 -14.76 -4.83 -15.17
CA PHE A 88 -13.62 -3.92 -15.08
C PHE A 88 -13.68 -3.09 -13.81
N LEU A 89 -12.49 -2.75 -13.31
CA LEU A 89 -12.29 -1.95 -12.13
C LEU A 89 -11.75 -0.57 -12.52
N LYS A 90 -12.48 0.48 -12.15
CA LYS A 90 -12.00 1.85 -12.19
C LYS A 90 -11.16 2.11 -10.95
N LEU A 91 -9.91 2.52 -11.12
CA LEU A 91 -9.00 2.83 -10.01
C LEU A 91 -8.63 4.32 -10.02
N PRO A 92 -8.40 4.92 -8.84
CA PRO A 92 -7.89 6.29 -8.77
C PRO A 92 -6.53 6.39 -9.47
N LYS A 93 -6.28 7.54 -10.10
CA LYS A 93 -5.01 7.88 -10.77
C LYS A 93 -4.59 6.95 -11.92
N THR A 94 -5.44 5.99 -12.29
CA THR A 94 -5.24 5.15 -13.48
C THR A 94 -5.97 5.80 -14.66
N LYS A 95 -5.31 5.85 -15.83
CA LYS A 95 -5.89 6.47 -17.04
C LYS A 95 -7.01 5.64 -17.70
N GLY A 96 -7.36 4.48 -17.16
CA GLY A 96 -8.33 3.57 -17.77
C GLY A 96 -8.86 2.51 -16.82
N LEU A 97 -9.73 1.67 -17.36
CA LEU A 97 -10.36 0.56 -16.67
C LEU A 97 -9.43 -0.66 -16.63
N VAL A 98 -9.34 -1.32 -15.47
CA VAL A 98 -8.51 -2.52 -15.28
C VAL A 98 -9.39 -3.75 -15.36
N LYS A 99 -9.12 -4.66 -16.30
CA LYS A 99 -9.84 -5.93 -16.37
C LYS A 99 -9.57 -6.76 -15.11
N ILE A 100 -10.63 -7.27 -14.48
CA ILE A 100 -10.48 -8.11 -13.29
C ILE A 100 -10.94 -9.55 -13.55
N ASN A 101 -10.28 -10.49 -12.87
CA ASN A 101 -10.77 -11.86 -12.70
C ASN A 101 -11.48 -11.93 -11.35
N GLN A 102 -12.80 -11.76 -11.36
CA GLN A 102 -13.60 -11.72 -10.16
C GLN A 102 -13.83 -13.14 -9.60
N HIS A 103 -13.26 -13.44 -8.44
CA HIS A 103 -13.47 -14.73 -7.77
C HIS A 103 -14.85 -14.87 -7.11
N ARG A 104 -15.46 -13.75 -6.66
CA ARG A 104 -16.80 -13.73 -6.02
C ARG A 104 -17.59 -12.50 -6.45
N LYS A 105 -18.90 -12.67 -6.66
CA LYS A 105 -19.82 -11.55 -6.90
C LYS A 105 -19.83 -10.63 -5.67
N ILE A 106 -19.74 -9.32 -5.92
CA ILE A 106 -19.80 -8.30 -4.87
C ILE A 106 -21.27 -7.88 -4.74
N PRO A 107 -21.88 -7.91 -3.54
CA PRO A 107 -23.26 -7.48 -3.35
C PRO A 107 -23.39 -5.95 -3.44
N ASP A 108 -24.45 -5.46 -4.07
CA ASP A 108 -24.68 -4.03 -4.38
C ASP A 108 -24.76 -3.10 -3.15
N LYS A 109 -25.10 -3.63 -1.98
CA LYS A 109 -25.64 -2.84 -0.86
C LYS A 109 -24.72 -2.71 0.36
N ARG A 110 -23.43 -2.99 0.23
CA ARG A 110 -22.49 -2.77 1.35
C ARG A 110 -21.48 -1.70 0.96
N SER A 111 -21.50 -0.63 1.74
CA SER A 111 -20.41 0.33 1.94
C SER A 111 -19.14 -0.42 2.35
N PHE A 112 -18.48 -1.05 1.39
CA PHE A 112 -17.23 -1.69 1.68
C PHE A 112 -16.18 -0.60 1.87
N THR A 113 -15.54 -0.60 3.04
CA THR A 113 -14.10 -0.32 3.11
C THR A 113 -13.41 -1.48 2.37
N ALA A 114 -13.57 -1.54 1.04
CA ALA A 114 -13.03 -2.65 0.27
C ALA A 114 -11.52 -2.46 0.18
N ASN A 115 -10.77 -3.30 0.90
CA ASN A 115 -9.37 -3.51 0.58
C ASN A 115 -9.31 -4.28 -0.73
N ILE A 116 -9.31 -3.56 -1.85
CA ILE A 116 -9.16 -4.21 -3.15
C ILE A 116 -7.69 -4.53 -3.30
N VAL A 117 -7.39 -5.82 -3.15
CA VAL A 117 -6.05 -6.37 -3.38
C VAL A 117 -6.00 -6.85 -4.82
N THR A 118 -5.53 -6.00 -5.74
CA THR A 118 -5.27 -6.44 -7.11
C THR A 118 -3.90 -7.12 -7.13
N SER A 119 -3.87 -8.44 -7.31
CA SER A 119 -2.63 -9.17 -7.57
C SER A 119 -2.47 -9.43 -9.07
N LEU A 120 -1.32 -9.07 -9.62
CA LEU A 120 -0.93 -9.52 -10.95
C LEU A 120 -0.62 -11.02 -10.87
N THR A 121 -1.54 -11.87 -11.33
CA THR A 121 -1.23 -13.28 -11.59
C THR A 121 -0.39 -13.36 -12.86
N SER A 122 0.77 -14.02 -12.79
CA SER A 122 1.56 -14.30 -13.98
C SER A 122 0.73 -15.24 -14.86
N THR A 123 0.26 -14.75 -16.00
CA THR A 123 -0.32 -15.60 -17.04
C THR A 123 0.76 -16.61 -17.43
N LYS A 124 0.49 -17.91 -17.27
CA LYS A 124 1.33 -18.93 -17.92
C LYS A 124 1.25 -18.62 -19.43
N ARG A 125 2.38 -18.23 -20.03
CA ARG A 125 2.53 -18.31 -21.48
C ARG A 125 2.36 -19.80 -21.82
N GLN A 126 1.36 -20.12 -22.62
CA GLN A 126 1.31 -21.39 -23.34
C GLN A 126 2.47 -21.42 -24.34
#